data_AF-A0A0R1P670-F1
#
_entry.id   AF-A0A0R1P670-F1
#
_cell.length_a   1.000
_cell.length_b   1.000
_cell.length_c   1.000
_cell.angle_alpha   90.00
_cell.angle_beta   90.00
_cell.angle_gamma   90.00
#
_symmetry.space_group_name_H-M   'P 1'
#
loop_
_entity.id
_entity.type
_entity.pdbx_description
1 polymer ?
#
loop_
_entity_poly.entity_id
_entity_poly.type
_entity_poly.pdbx_seq_one_letter_code
_entity_poly.pdbx_strand_id
1 'polypeptide(L)'
;MTQLTDEMFQIFDQPEFSFKKIKMQHTEAEVAELKDKFKGVWQTWKAVNQVVAKKLPAGEFAKVHVESWTNGWNLRDHYWASYRLQDLADANPCIGVMLDKKQLQVYLMFQHYKSEKRRMAPEQYNKLLADIPSWSKQIDLQDWYIWNGEMSSEFDKHTKLNDYLKQSDIQTQFKSDLKDATFLIGKFIFRDQQHDVNMEDFITQAIMDLAPLYENLDKK
;
A
#
# COMPACT_ATOMS: atom_id res chain seq x y z
N MET A 1 -10.35 -10.92 -14.02
CA MET A 1 -9.24 -10.03 -14.34
C MET A 1 -9.83 -8.65 -14.50
N THR A 2 -9.68 -7.84 -13.46
CA THR A 2 -10.24 -6.51 -13.28
C THR A 2 -9.25 -5.48 -13.83
N GLN A 3 -9.72 -4.63 -14.73
CA GLN A 3 -8.93 -3.52 -15.25
C GLN A 3 -8.92 -2.38 -14.24
N LEU A 4 -7.76 -1.76 -14.04
CA LEU A 4 -7.68 -0.49 -13.34
C LEU A 4 -8.29 0.62 -14.23
N THR A 5 -9.19 1.43 -13.69
CA THR A 5 -9.86 2.50 -14.46
C THR A 5 -9.82 3.82 -13.72
N ASP A 6 -9.89 4.93 -14.46
CA ASP A 6 -9.91 6.28 -13.87
C ASP A 6 -11.09 6.47 -12.90
N GLU A 7 -12.24 5.85 -13.17
CA GLU A 7 -13.42 5.87 -12.28
C GLU A 7 -13.10 5.37 -10.86
N MET A 8 -12.18 4.40 -10.73
CA MET A 8 -11.77 3.91 -9.41
C MET A 8 -10.98 4.94 -8.61
N PHE A 9 -10.31 5.89 -9.28
CA PHE A 9 -9.63 7.02 -8.65
C PHE A 9 -10.58 8.19 -8.40
N GLN A 10 -11.47 8.46 -9.35
CA GLN A 10 -12.36 9.63 -9.34
C GLN A 10 -13.24 9.72 -8.09
N ILE A 11 -13.61 8.59 -7.48
CA ILE A 11 -14.38 8.61 -6.23
C ILE A 11 -13.65 9.38 -5.11
N PHE A 12 -12.33 9.41 -5.15
CA PHE A 12 -11.49 10.11 -4.16
C PHE A 12 -11.27 11.59 -4.50
N ASP A 13 -11.81 12.09 -5.62
CA ASP A 13 -11.85 13.53 -5.94
C ASP A 13 -12.95 14.26 -5.13
N GLN A 14 -13.74 13.53 -4.36
CA GLN A 14 -14.74 14.07 -3.44
C GLN A 14 -14.09 15.08 -2.46
N PRO A 15 -14.61 16.32 -2.35
CA PRO A 15 -13.98 17.37 -1.54
C PRO A 15 -14.09 17.15 -0.03
N GLU A 16 -15.01 16.29 0.42
CA GLU A 16 -15.26 16.05 1.83
C GLU A 16 -15.65 14.60 2.09
N PHE A 17 -15.02 13.98 3.09
CA PHE A 17 -15.20 12.57 3.44
C PHE A 17 -16.00 12.36 4.73
N SER A 18 -16.20 13.41 5.53
CA SER A 18 -16.98 13.35 6.76
C SER A 18 -18.49 13.31 6.47
N PHE A 19 -19.18 12.26 6.90
CA PHE A 19 -20.63 12.18 6.74
C PHE A 19 -21.37 13.33 7.40
N LYS A 20 -20.83 13.89 8.49
CA LYS A 20 -21.42 15.05 9.15
C LYS A 20 -21.47 16.26 8.21
N LYS A 21 -20.35 16.56 7.56
CA LYS A 21 -20.23 17.72 6.66
C LYS A 21 -20.91 17.48 5.32
N ILE A 22 -20.79 16.26 4.76
CA ILE A 22 -21.52 15.86 3.55
C ILE A 22 -23.03 16.09 3.75
N LYS A 23 -23.61 15.63 4.86
CA LYS A 23 -25.04 15.82 5.16
C LYS A 23 -25.47 17.27 5.38
N MET A 24 -24.53 18.19 5.64
CA MET A 24 -24.83 19.62 5.73
C MET A 24 -24.93 20.29 4.36
N GLN A 25 -24.34 19.68 3.34
CA GLN A 25 -24.19 20.28 2.00
C GLN A 25 -25.01 19.54 0.93
N HIS A 26 -25.50 18.34 1.24
CA HIS A 26 -26.19 17.45 0.29
C HIS A 26 -27.53 16.96 0.86
N THR A 27 -28.45 16.69 -0.05
CA THR A 27 -29.73 16.01 0.23
C THR A 27 -29.52 14.55 0.60
N GLU A 28 -30.50 13.93 1.25
CA GLU A 28 -30.42 12.51 1.62
C GLU A 28 -30.21 11.58 0.42
N ALA A 29 -30.84 11.89 -0.72
CA ALA A 29 -30.70 11.13 -1.96
C ALA A 29 -29.27 11.21 -2.52
N GLU A 30 -28.67 12.41 -2.56
CA GLU A 30 -27.28 12.59 -2.99
C GLU A 30 -26.29 11.87 -2.06
N VAL A 31 -26.54 11.90 -0.74
CA VAL A 31 -25.72 11.15 0.23
C VAL A 31 -25.84 9.64 0.01
N ALA A 32 -27.04 9.13 -0.30
CA ALA A 32 -27.23 7.72 -0.59
C ALA A 32 -26.51 7.31 -1.88
N GLU A 33 -26.64 8.10 -2.95
CA GLU A 33 -25.95 7.87 -4.21
C GLU A 33 -24.42 7.88 -4.05
N LEU A 34 -23.88 8.85 -3.29
CA LEU A 34 -22.44 8.92 -2.99
C LEU A 34 -21.96 7.66 -2.27
N LYS A 35 -22.72 7.17 -1.28
CA LYS A 35 -22.39 5.93 -0.57
C LYS A 35 -22.42 4.72 -1.50
N ASP A 36 -23.39 4.64 -2.40
CA ASP A 36 -23.49 3.55 -3.36
C ASP A 36 -22.32 3.55 -4.34
N LYS A 37 -21.87 4.73 -4.80
CA LYS A 37 -20.65 4.88 -5.63
C LYS A 37 -19.40 4.35 -4.91
N PHE A 38 -19.14 4.83 -3.69
CA PHE A 38 -18.00 4.37 -2.89
C PHE A 38 -18.08 2.86 -2.65
N LYS A 39 -19.23 2.37 -2.20
CA LYS A 39 -19.44 0.94 -1.93
C LYS A 39 -19.26 0.10 -3.20
N GLY A 40 -19.69 0.58 -4.36
CA GLY A 40 -19.52 -0.09 -5.65
C GLY A 40 -18.05 -0.35 -5.98
N VAL A 41 -17.22 0.72 -6.02
CA VAL A 41 -15.77 0.59 -6.26
C VAL A 41 -15.11 -0.27 -5.19
N TRP A 42 -15.53 -0.14 -3.93
CA TRP A 42 -15.00 -0.96 -2.85
C TRP A 42 -15.29 -2.46 -2.99
N GLN A 43 -16.48 -2.84 -3.49
CA GLN A 43 -16.77 -4.26 -3.75
C GLN A 43 -15.83 -4.83 -4.82
N THR A 44 -15.54 -4.04 -5.86
CA THR A 44 -14.54 -4.40 -6.87
C THR A 44 -13.15 -4.55 -6.24
N TRP A 45 -12.71 -3.56 -5.46
CA TRP A 45 -11.44 -3.59 -4.70
C TRP A 45 -11.32 -4.84 -3.82
N LYS A 46 -12.39 -5.17 -3.08
CA LYS A 46 -12.45 -6.34 -2.22
C LYS A 46 -12.37 -7.63 -3.02
N ALA A 47 -13.09 -7.72 -4.13
CA ALA A 47 -13.06 -8.89 -5.02
C ALA A 47 -11.66 -9.11 -5.60
N VAL A 48 -11.00 -8.05 -6.08
CA VAL A 48 -9.61 -8.08 -6.57
C VAL A 48 -8.68 -8.68 -5.52
N ASN A 49 -8.70 -8.14 -4.29
CA ASN A 49 -7.83 -8.62 -3.21
C ASN A 49 -8.16 -10.07 -2.77
N GLN A 50 -9.42 -10.48 -2.86
CA GLN A 50 -9.80 -11.89 -2.62
C GLN A 50 -9.30 -12.83 -3.70
N VAL A 51 -9.23 -12.38 -4.96
CA VAL A 51 -8.65 -13.16 -6.07
C VAL A 51 -7.14 -13.23 -5.93
N VAL A 52 -6.47 -12.11 -5.65
CA VAL A 52 -5.02 -12.06 -5.38
C VAL A 52 -4.65 -13.04 -4.26
N ALA A 53 -5.34 -13.00 -3.12
CA ALA A 53 -5.06 -13.89 -2.00
C ALA A 53 -5.19 -15.38 -2.34
N LYS A 54 -5.99 -15.75 -3.37
CA LYS A 54 -6.10 -17.13 -3.87
C LYS A 54 -5.01 -17.49 -4.89
N LYS A 55 -4.41 -16.50 -5.55
CA LYS A 55 -3.29 -16.69 -6.49
C LYS A 55 -1.96 -16.86 -5.78
N LEU A 56 -1.81 -16.28 -4.58
CA LEU A 56 -0.60 -16.41 -3.77
C LEU A 56 -0.38 -17.86 -3.33
N PRO A 57 0.88 -18.28 -3.08
CA PRO A 57 1.20 -19.63 -2.63
C PRO A 57 0.42 -20.03 -1.38
N ALA A 58 -0.16 -21.23 -1.41
CA ALA A 58 -1.00 -21.73 -0.33
C ALA A 58 -0.20 -21.92 0.96
N GLY A 59 -0.69 -21.34 2.06
CA GLY A 59 -0.08 -21.46 3.39
C GLY A 59 1.03 -20.45 3.71
N GLU A 60 1.48 -19.67 2.72
CA GLU A 60 2.55 -18.69 2.91
C GLU A 60 2.04 -17.38 3.53
N PHE A 61 0.83 -16.95 3.17
CA PHE A 61 0.20 -15.75 3.68
C PHE A 61 -0.98 -16.06 4.59
N ALA A 62 -1.09 -15.31 5.69
CA ALA A 62 -2.29 -15.25 6.51
C ALA A 62 -3.46 -14.66 5.70
N LYS A 63 -4.67 -14.83 6.25
CA LYS A 63 -5.90 -14.30 5.64
C LYS A 63 -5.77 -12.80 5.36
N VAL A 64 -5.95 -12.40 4.10
CA VAL A 64 -5.95 -11.00 3.67
C VAL A 64 -6.96 -10.18 4.49
N HIS A 65 -6.50 -9.03 4.97
CA HIS A 65 -7.37 -8.03 5.58
C HIS A 65 -7.70 -6.95 4.56
N VAL A 66 -8.97 -6.68 4.31
CA VAL A 66 -9.43 -5.59 3.43
C VAL A 66 -10.26 -4.64 4.30
N GLU A 67 -9.85 -3.37 4.34
CA GLU A 67 -10.58 -2.36 5.11
C GLU A 67 -11.95 -2.08 4.50
N SER A 68 -12.90 -1.64 5.33
CA SER A 68 -14.20 -1.15 4.88
C SER A 68 -14.07 0.22 4.22
N TRP A 69 -14.89 0.50 3.19
CA TRP A 69 -15.03 1.81 2.52
C TRP A 69 -15.45 2.96 3.44
N THR A 70 -15.85 2.65 4.67
CA THR A 70 -16.19 3.62 5.71
C THR A 70 -15.71 3.13 7.08
N ASN A 71 -15.41 4.07 7.98
CA ASN A 71 -15.17 3.83 9.40
C ASN A 71 -16.38 4.18 10.30
N GLY A 72 -17.58 4.31 9.71
CA GLY A 72 -18.82 4.67 10.39
C GLY A 72 -19.07 6.19 10.47
N TRP A 73 -18.00 6.99 10.56
CA TRP A 73 -18.08 8.46 10.63
C TRP A 73 -17.70 9.14 9.32
N ASN A 74 -16.83 8.52 8.54
CA ASN A 74 -16.29 9.05 7.30
C ASN A 74 -16.33 8.00 6.20
N LEU A 75 -16.47 8.46 4.96
CA LEU A 75 -15.95 7.77 3.79
C LEU A 75 -14.42 7.64 3.94
N ARG A 76 -13.83 6.62 3.32
CA ARG A 76 -12.37 6.53 3.23
C ARG A 76 -11.87 7.30 2.02
N ASP A 77 -10.80 8.04 2.20
CA ASP A 77 -10.06 8.74 1.14
C ASP A 77 -9.08 7.83 0.38
N HIS A 78 -8.96 6.58 0.80
CA HIS A 78 -8.22 5.52 0.15
C HIS A 78 -8.82 4.15 0.48
N TYR A 79 -8.59 3.15 -0.36
CA TYR A 79 -8.85 1.75 -0.03
C TYR A 79 -7.55 1.03 0.27
N TRP A 80 -7.58 0.19 1.30
CA TRP A 80 -6.40 -0.49 1.79
C TRP A 80 -6.67 -1.97 2.06
N ALA A 81 -5.66 -2.79 1.78
CA ALA A 81 -5.60 -4.18 2.19
C ALA A 81 -4.19 -4.50 2.73
N SER A 82 -4.10 -5.48 3.63
CA SER A 82 -2.82 -6.03 4.09
C SER A 82 -2.70 -7.51 3.88
N TYR A 83 -1.48 -7.89 3.48
CA TYR A 83 -0.99 -9.23 3.33
C TYR A 83 0.13 -9.42 4.34
N ARG A 84 -0.01 -10.45 5.17
CA ARG A 84 0.96 -10.81 6.20
C ARG A 84 1.42 -12.22 5.91
N LEU A 85 2.73 -12.47 6.01
CA LEU A 85 3.23 -13.83 6.03
C LEU A 85 2.60 -14.57 7.21
N GLN A 86 2.35 -15.86 7.04
CA GLN A 86 1.69 -16.71 8.03
C GLN A 86 2.46 -16.70 9.36
N ASP A 87 3.80 -16.77 9.31
CA ASP A 87 4.68 -16.78 10.49
C ASP A 87 4.87 -15.39 11.13
N LEU A 88 4.53 -14.33 10.39
CA LEU A 88 4.60 -12.93 10.82
C LEU A 88 3.21 -12.29 10.98
N ALA A 89 2.16 -13.11 11.13
CA ALA A 89 0.77 -12.64 11.18
C ALA A 89 0.49 -11.68 12.36
N ASP A 90 1.23 -11.82 13.47
CA ASP A 90 1.18 -11.00 14.68
C ASP A 90 2.37 -10.03 14.82
N ALA A 91 3.25 -9.94 13.81
CA ALA A 91 4.33 -8.95 13.75
C ALA A 91 3.82 -7.61 13.21
N ASN A 92 4.60 -6.54 13.36
CA ASN A 92 4.23 -5.22 12.82
C ASN A 92 4.29 -5.13 11.29
N PRO A 93 5.35 -5.62 10.62
CA PRO A 93 5.50 -5.46 9.18
C PRO A 93 4.41 -6.16 8.37
N CYS A 94 4.08 -5.63 7.19
CA CYS A 94 3.17 -6.25 6.25
C CYS A 94 3.35 -5.67 4.84
N ILE A 95 2.85 -6.38 3.83
CA ILE A 95 2.66 -5.80 2.51
C ILE A 95 1.28 -5.12 2.49
N GLY A 96 1.29 -3.80 2.32
CA GLY A 96 0.11 -2.99 2.08
C GLY A 96 -0.20 -2.91 0.59
N VAL A 97 -1.48 -2.92 0.26
CA VAL A 97 -2.01 -2.66 -1.08
C VAL A 97 -3.00 -1.52 -0.94
N MET A 98 -2.79 -0.43 -1.67
CA MET A 98 -3.56 0.80 -1.49
C MET A 98 -3.95 1.42 -2.82
N LEU A 99 -5.18 1.89 -2.89
CA LEU A 99 -5.71 2.71 -3.99
C LEU A 99 -6.22 4.02 -3.41
N ASP A 100 -5.71 5.15 -3.90
CA ASP A 100 -6.17 6.49 -3.50
C ASP A 100 -6.43 7.37 -4.74
N LYS A 101 -6.58 8.69 -4.56
CA LYS A 101 -6.81 9.63 -5.68
C LYS A 101 -5.64 9.74 -6.67
N LYS A 102 -4.43 9.31 -6.30
CA LYS A 102 -3.17 9.51 -7.04
C LYS A 102 -2.67 8.24 -7.67
N GLN A 103 -2.83 7.09 -7.02
CA GLN A 103 -2.11 5.87 -7.42
C GLN A 103 -2.71 4.58 -6.87
N LEU A 104 -2.41 3.49 -7.57
CA LEU A 104 -2.41 2.13 -7.02
C LEU A 104 -0.98 1.81 -6.58
N GLN A 105 -0.80 1.38 -5.34
CA GLN A 105 0.52 1.00 -4.82
C GLN A 105 0.49 -0.32 -4.04
N VAL A 106 1.58 -1.06 -4.14
CA VAL A 106 1.85 -2.28 -3.36
C VAL A 106 3.22 -2.14 -2.72
N TYR A 107 3.29 -2.25 -1.40
CA TYR A 107 4.48 -1.83 -0.66
C TYR A 107 4.67 -2.58 0.65
N LEU A 108 5.92 -2.85 0.98
CA LEU A 108 6.32 -3.35 2.29
C LEU A 108 6.43 -2.17 3.25
N MET A 109 5.83 -2.32 4.43
CA MET A 109 5.80 -1.28 5.46
C MET A 109 5.89 -1.88 6.87
N PHE A 110 6.32 -1.06 7.83
CA PHE A 110 6.08 -1.28 9.25
C PHE A 110 4.76 -0.62 9.68
N GLN A 111 3.81 -1.39 10.20
CA GLN A 111 2.52 -0.84 10.62
C GLN A 111 2.57 -0.31 12.07
N HIS A 112 2.63 1.01 12.22
CA HIS A 112 2.62 1.68 13.55
C HIS A 112 1.28 1.57 14.29
N TYR A 113 0.17 1.41 13.56
CA TYR A 113 -1.14 1.24 14.18
C TYR A 113 -1.21 -0.04 15.04
N LYS A 114 -1.49 0.13 16.34
CA LYS A 114 -1.48 -0.93 17.36
C LYS A 114 -0.12 -1.64 17.50
N SER A 115 0.99 -0.96 17.21
CA SER A 115 2.32 -1.55 17.23
C SER A 115 2.72 -2.15 18.58
N GLU A 116 2.26 -1.55 19.67
CA GLU A 116 2.46 -2.05 21.05
C GLU A 116 1.88 -3.45 21.30
N LYS A 117 0.95 -3.90 20.45
CA LYS A 117 0.28 -5.21 20.58
C LYS A 117 0.85 -6.27 19.64
N ARG A 118 1.89 -5.93 18.88
CA ARG A 118 2.46 -6.77 17.84
C ARG A 118 3.95 -6.94 18.05
N ARG A 119 4.47 -8.07 17.58
CA ARG A 119 5.90 -8.37 17.66
C ARG A 119 6.68 -7.48 16.69
N MET A 120 7.98 -7.41 16.91
CA MET A 120 8.97 -6.71 16.08
C MET A 120 8.99 -5.18 16.22
N ALA A 121 10.16 -4.67 16.60
CA ALA A 121 10.43 -3.25 16.75
C ALA A 121 10.84 -2.59 15.41
N PRO A 122 10.67 -1.26 15.26
CA PRO A 122 11.08 -0.51 14.06
C PRO A 122 12.54 -0.77 13.63
N GLU A 123 13.45 -0.89 14.59
CA GLU A 123 14.89 -1.08 14.35
C GLU A 123 15.16 -2.45 13.72
N GLN A 124 14.40 -3.47 14.11
CA GLN A 124 14.50 -4.80 13.52
C GLN A 124 14.06 -4.78 12.06
N TYR A 125 12.97 -4.07 11.75
CA TYR A 125 12.49 -3.89 10.39
C TYR A 125 13.49 -3.10 9.53
N ASN A 126 14.06 -2.02 10.06
CA ASN A 126 15.01 -1.18 9.32
C ASN A 126 16.32 -1.91 8.95
N LYS A 127 16.64 -3.07 9.56
CA LYS A 127 17.75 -3.93 9.10
C LYS A 127 17.57 -4.44 7.67
N LEU A 128 16.35 -4.48 7.14
CA LEU A 128 16.09 -4.84 5.74
C LEU A 128 16.72 -3.87 4.73
N LEU A 129 17.04 -2.63 5.13
CA LEU A 129 17.70 -1.67 4.23
C LEU A 129 19.01 -2.22 3.65
N ALA A 130 19.71 -3.06 4.40
CA ALA A 130 20.95 -3.70 3.95
C ALA A 130 20.72 -4.80 2.91
N ASP A 131 19.51 -5.38 2.85
CA ASP A 131 19.17 -6.47 1.94
C ASP A 131 18.66 -5.95 0.58
N ILE A 132 18.15 -4.71 0.53
CA ILE A 132 17.56 -4.09 -0.66
C ILE A 132 18.48 -4.19 -1.90
N PRO A 133 19.80 -3.88 -1.85
CA PRO A 133 20.65 -3.98 -3.04
C PRO A 133 20.83 -5.39 -3.61
N SER A 134 20.69 -6.42 -2.77
CA SER A 134 20.77 -7.82 -3.21
C SER A 134 19.43 -8.30 -3.74
N TRP A 135 18.35 -7.98 -3.02
CA TRP A 135 16.98 -8.28 -3.42
C TRP A 135 16.63 -7.62 -4.77
N SER A 136 17.02 -6.36 -4.97
CA SER A 136 16.69 -5.58 -6.18
C SER A 136 17.26 -6.17 -7.47
N LYS A 137 18.24 -7.07 -7.39
CA LYS A 137 18.81 -7.75 -8.57
C LYS A 137 17.89 -8.83 -9.16
N GLN A 138 16.84 -9.20 -8.43
CA GLN A 138 15.93 -10.30 -8.77
C GLN A 138 14.66 -9.82 -9.46
N ILE A 139 14.44 -8.50 -9.53
CA ILE A 139 13.20 -7.89 -10.01
C ILE A 139 13.49 -6.82 -11.06
N ASP A 140 12.47 -6.49 -11.86
CA ASP A 140 12.48 -5.28 -12.66
C ASP A 140 12.18 -4.07 -11.77
N LEU A 141 13.08 -3.08 -11.81
CA LEU A 141 13.01 -1.86 -10.98
C LEU A 141 12.12 -0.77 -11.57
N GLN A 142 11.49 -1.01 -12.72
CA GLN A 142 10.50 -0.10 -13.27
C GLN A 142 9.36 0.17 -12.27
N ASP A 143 9.09 1.45 -12.03
CA ASP A 143 8.05 1.96 -11.13
C ASP A 143 8.18 1.51 -9.66
N TRP A 144 9.41 1.19 -9.23
CA TRP A 144 9.72 0.96 -7.82
C TRP A 144 10.27 2.20 -7.12
N TYR A 145 9.84 2.36 -5.88
CA TYR A 145 10.14 3.52 -5.05
C TYR A 145 10.49 3.13 -3.62
N ILE A 146 11.26 3.98 -2.97
CA ILE A 146 11.57 3.92 -1.54
C ILE A 146 11.29 5.29 -0.91
N TRP A 147 10.68 5.32 0.27
CA TRP A 147 10.34 6.56 0.97
C TRP A 147 10.30 6.37 2.48
N ASN A 148 10.31 7.47 3.22
CA ASN A 148 10.17 7.46 4.68
C ASN A 148 8.68 7.45 5.05
N GLY A 149 8.26 6.54 5.95
CA GLY A 149 6.88 6.41 6.41
C GLY A 149 6.33 7.60 7.21
N GLU A 150 7.20 8.47 7.71
CA GLU A 150 6.81 9.74 8.34
C GLU A 150 6.77 10.92 7.35
N MET A 151 7.42 10.79 6.19
CA MET A 151 7.30 11.75 5.09
C MET A 151 6.12 11.37 4.20
N SER A 152 4.92 11.57 4.75
CA SER A 152 3.67 11.42 4.01
C SER A 152 2.93 12.76 3.95
N SER A 153 3.60 13.82 3.50
CA SER A 153 2.80 14.78 2.74
C SER A 153 2.51 14.10 1.41
N GLU A 154 1.27 14.22 0.95
CA GLU A 154 0.86 13.74 -0.37
C GLU A 154 1.67 14.40 -1.52
N PHE A 155 2.57 15.34 -1.22
CA PHE A 155 3.35 16.16 -2.15
C PHE A 155 4.84 15.78 -2.20
N ASP A 156 5.32 14.90 -1.31
CA ASP A 156 6.73 14.51 -1.29
C ASP A 156 7.02 13.54 -2.43
N LYS A 157 8.04 13.87 -3.25
CA LYS A 157 8.47 13.03 -4.36
C LYS A 157 9.08 11.74 -3.79
N HIS A 158 8.43 10.60 -4.01
CA HIS A 158 9.04 9.31 -3.70
C HIS A 158 10.35 9.14 -4.45
N THR A 159 11.38 8.64 -3.76
CA THR A 159 12.67 8.35 -4.38
C THR A 159 12.54 7.12 -5.26
N LYS A 160 12.86 7.22 -6.55
CA LYS A 160 12.93 6.03 -7.41
C LYS A 160 14.00 5.08 -6.87
N LEU A 161 13.65 3.81 -6.78
CA LEU A 161 14.56 2.79 -6.23
C LEU A 161 15.86 2.69 -7.04
N ASN A 162 15.79 2.86 -8.35
CA ASN A 162 16.96 2.85 -9.22
C ASN A 162 17.95 3.98 -8.89
N ASP A 163 17.44 5.16 -8.51
CA ASP A 163 18.28 6.30 -8.14
C ASP A 163 18.91 6.06 -6.77
N TYR A 164 18.12 5.58 -5.80
CA TYR A 164 18.61 5.15 -4.48
C TYR A 164 19.73 4.11 -4.60
N LEU A 165 19.60 3.11 -5.47
CA LEU A 165 20.59 2.04 -5.62
C LEU A 165 21.91 2.49 -6.26
N LYS A 166 21.88 3.52 -7.12
CA LYS A 166 23.05 3.98 -7.89
C LYS A 166 23.83 5.11 -7.22
N GLN A 167 23.20 5.87 -6.34
CA GLN A 167 23.71 7.14 -5.84
C GLN A 167 23.94 7.07 -4.32
N SER A 168 25.21 7.10 -3.90
CA SER A 168 25.60 6.93 -2.49
C SER A 168 25.18 8.12 -1.62
N ASP A 169 25.12 9.32 -2.19
CA ASP A 169 24.58 10.52 -1.58
C ASP A 169 23.08 10.38 -1.29
N ILE A 170 22.30 9.84 -2.23
CA ILE A 170 20.87 9.53 -1.99
C ILE A 170 20.70 8.53 -0.85
N GLN A 171 21.50 7.46 -0.80
CA GLN A 171 21.42 6.49 0.30
C GLN A 171 21.78 7.08 1.66
N THR A 172 22.80 7.94 1.68
CA THR A 172 23.26 8.60 2.91
C THR A 172 22.20 9.58 3.41
N GLN A 173 21.65 10.39 2.51
CA GLN A 173 20.57 11.32 2.82
C GLN A 173 19.33 10.57 3.30
N PHE A 174 18.91 9.52 2.60
CA PHE A 174 17.77 8.70 2.97
C PHE A 174 17.91 8.10 4.38
N LYS A 175 19.08 7.54 4.72
CA LYS A 175 19.35 7.02 6.06
C LYS A 175 19.34 8.11 7.13
N SER A 176 19.85 9.29 6.82
CA SER A 176 19.81 10.45 7.72
C SER A 176 18.37 10.92 7.96
N ASP A 177 17.55 10.95 6.91
CA ASP A 177 16.15 11.38 6.98
C ASP A 177 15.26 10.37 7.71
N LEU A 178 15.64 9.09 7.71
CA LEU A 178 14.87 8.05 8.36
C LEU A 178 14.78 8.24 9.88
N LYS A 179 15.83 8.72 10.55
CA LYS A 179 15.86 8.92 12.02
C LYS A 179 15.26 7.71 12.77
N ASP A 180 14.18 7.93 13.52
CA ASP A 180 13.42 6.91 14.29
C ASP A 180 12.24 6.31 13.50
N ALA A 181 12.05 6.76 12.25
CA ALA A 181 10.98 6.29 11.37
C ALA A 181 11.34 4.95 10.70
N THR A 182 10.36 4.42 9.96
CA THR A 182 10.51 3.18 9.19
C THR A 182 10.37 3.45 7.71
N PHE A 183 11.16 2.76 6.90
CA PHE A 183 11.10 2.95 5.45
C PHE A 183 9.91 2.20 4.85
N LEU A 184 9.44 2.66 3.71
CA LEU A 184 8.54 1.92 2.84
C LEU A 184 9.23 1.69 1.51
N ILE A 185 8.92 0.57 0.88
CA ILE A 185 9.41 0.21 -0.45
C ILE A 185 8.29 -0.47 -1.22
N GLY A 186 8.09 -0.10 -2.47
CA GLY A 186 6.95 -0.62 -3.22
C GLY A 186 6.89 -0.21 -4.68
N LYS A 187 5.92 -0.79 -5.37
CA LYS A 187 5.63 -0.59 -6.78
C LYS A 187 4.35 0.22 -6.96
N PHE A 188 4.37 1.13 -7.93
CA PHE A 188 3.34 2.15 -8.12
C PHE A 188 2.77 2.10 -9.53
N ILE A 189 1.51 2.48 -9.66
CA ILE A 189 0.89 2.93 -10.90
C ILE A 189 0.22 4.26 -10.58
N PHE A 190 0.70 5.34 -11.19
CA PHE A 190 0.11 6.66 -11.00
C PHE A 190 -1.11 6.83 -11.90
N ARG A 191 -2.11 7.58 -11.42
CA ARG A 191 -3.36 7.86 -12.13
C ARG A 191 -3.14 8.58 -13.46
N ASP A 192 -2.08 9.37 -13.59
CA ASP A 192 -1.74 10.09 -14.82
C ASP A 192 -1.02 9.21 -15.87
N GLN A 193 -0.69 7.96 -15.53
CA GLN A 193 -0.11 6.98 -16.45
C GLN A 193 -1.20 6.17 -17.17
N GLN A 194 -0.83 5.44 -18.23
CA GLN A 194 -1.78 4.64 -19.00
C GLN A 194 -2.29 3.44 -18.18
N HIS A 195 -3.62 3.30 -18.09
CA HIS A 195 -4.30 2.29 -17.26
C HIS A 195 -4.55 0.96 -17.99
N ASP A 196 -3.66 0.52 -18.88
CA ASP A 196 -3.79 -0.83 -19.45
C ASP A 196 -3.25 -1.90 -18.49
N VAL A 197 -3.73 -1.88 -17.24
CA VAL A 197 -3.23 -2.73 -16.17
C VAL A 197 -4.33 -3.59 -15.59
N ASN A 198 -4.07 -4.90 -15.58
CA ASN A 198 -4.84 -5.82 -14.77
C ASN A 198 -4.42 -5.72 -13.29
N MET A 199 -5.36 -5.37 -12.42
CA MET A 199 -5.10 -5.16 -10.99
C MET A 199 -4.64 -6.44 -10.29
N GLU A 200 -5.27 -7.59 -10.53
CA GLU A 200 -4.92 -8.82 -9.84
C GLU A 200 -3.48 -9.26 -10.18
N ASP A 201 -3.07 -9.16 -11.44
CA ASP A 201 -1.71 -9.54 -11.86
C ASP A 201 -0.66 -8.55 -11.36
N PHE A 202 -0.94 -7.25 -11.45
CA PHE A 202 -0.04 -6.23 -10.89
C PHE A 202 0.18 -6.44 -9.39
N ILE A 203 -0.90 -6.63 -8.63
CA ILE A 203 -0.83 -6.80 -7.18
C ILE A 203 -0.14 -8.13 -6.84
N THR A 204 -0.51 -9.22 -7.52
CA THR A 204 0.11 -10.53 -7.28
C THR A 204 1.61 -10.47 -7.54
N GLN A 205 2.03 -9.93 -8.68
CA GLN A 205 3.45 -9.83 -9.02
C GLN A 205 4.21 -8.97 -8.01
N ALA A 206 3.68 -7.79 -7.65
CA ALA A 206 4.36 -6.92 -6.69
C ALA A 206 4.47 -7.54 -5.29
N ILE A 207 3.46 -8.32 -4.85
CA ILE A 207 3.54 -9.08 -3.59
C ILE A 207 4.62 -10.15 -3.69
N MET A 208 4.65 -10.93 -4.78
CA MET A 208 5.66 -11.97 -4.99
C MET A 208 7.08 -11.40 -5.10
N ASP A 209 7.23 -10.22 -5.71
CA ASP A 209 8.50 -9.51 -5.77
C ASP A 209 8.95 -9.05 -4.38
N LEU A 210 8.02 -8.59 -3.51
CA LEU A 210 8.32 -8.18 -2.13
C LEU A 210 8.54 -9.35 -1.17
N ALA A 211 7.98 -10.53 -1.44
CA ALA A 211 7.97 -11.65 -0.50
C ALA A 211 9.38 -12.07 -0.06
N PRO A 212 10.39 -12.26 -0.95
CA PRO A 212 11.75 -12.62 -0.52
C PRO A 212 12.41 -11.59 0.41
N LEU A 213 12.12 -10.29 0.23
CA LEU A 213 12.60 -9.25 1.13
C LEU A 213 11.88 -9.32 2.48
N TYR A 214 10.56 -9.54 2.45
CA TYR A 214 9.74 -9.64 3.65
C TYR A 214 10.10 -10.86 4.52
N GLU A 215 10.31 -12.03 3.89
CA GLU A 215 10.73 -13.27 4.56
C GLU A 215 12.09 -13.15 5.29
N ASN A 216 12.97 -12.24 4.85
CA ASN A 216 14.26 -12.04 5.51
C ASN A 216 14.13 -11.47 6.93
N LEU A 217 12.95 -10.97 7.31
CA LEU A 217 12.65 -10.57 8.69
C LEU A 217 12.56 -11.76 9.65
N ASP A 218 12.14 -12.93 9.17
CA ASP A 218 11.99 -14.12 10.02
C ASP A 218 13.32 -14.88 10.19
N LYS A 219 14.26 -14.67 9.26
CA LYS A 219 15.60 -15.26 9.27
C LYS A 219 16.61 -14.52 10.17
N LYS A 220 16.21 -13.41 10.80
CA LYS A 220 17.09 -12.46 11.52
C LYS A 220 16.64 -12.24 12.97
#